data_AF-A0A6A5H2A9-F1
#
_entry.id   AF-A0A6A5H2A9-F1
#
_cell.length_a   1.000
_cell.length_b   1.000
_cell.length_c   1.000
_cell.angle_alpha   90.00
_cell.angle_beta   90.00
_cell.angle_gamma   90.00
#
_symmetry.space_group_name_H-M   'P 1'
#
loop_
_entity.id
_entity.type
_entity.pdbx_description
1 polymer ?
#
loop_
_entity_poly.entity_id
_entity_poly.type
_entity_poly.pdbx_seq_one_letter_code
_entity_poly.pdbx_strand_id
1 'polypeptide(L)'
;MVFCFISTTVSPPALIYMGQHQEENEKLLKEEGKENSDDLWFHVDGMSSAHVYLQMPRGMTMETIPEELLEDCCQLVKKHSIQGCKLDEVQVVYTMKSNLKKTKGMASGQVGFHNPNLTKLYITTKKNSVKILKRLMETRWKT
;
A
#
# COMPACT_ATOMS: atom_id res chain seq x y z
N MET A 1 14.78 5.25 3.57
CA MET A 1 13.89 6.40 3.76
C MET A 1 12.44 6.00 3.53
N VAL A 2 11.50 6.59 4.28
CA VAL A 2 10.06 6.39 4.05
C VAL A 2 9.50 7.62 3.33
N PHE A 3 8.68 7.38 2.31
CA PHE A 3 7.92 8.42 1.64
C PHE A 3 6.51 8.47 2.20
N CYS A 4 6.00 9.68 2.41
CA CYS A 4 4.63 9.92 2.83
C CYS A 4 3.91 10.80 1.79
N PHE A 5 2.59 10.63 1.68
CA PHE A 5 1.72 11.30 0.74
C PHE A 5 0.38 11.63 1.42
N ILE A 6 -0.28 12.70 0.99
CA ILE A 6 -1.66 12.99 1.38
C ILE A 6 -2.56 12.75 0.18
N SER A 7 -3.52 11.84 0.31
CA SER A 7 -4.63 11.72 -0.64
C SER A 7 -5.73 12.69 -0.27
N THR A 8 -6.03 13.60 -1.21
CA THR A 8 -7.12 14.59 -1.10
C THR A 8 -8.42 14.11 -1.73
N THR A 9 -8.52 12.83 -2.12
CA THR A 9 -9.73 12.22 -2.69
C THR A 9 -10.83 11.99 -1.66
N VAL A 10 -10.49 12.09 -0.38
CA VAL A 10 -11.40 11.94 0.76
C VAL A 10 -11.28 13.14 1.71
N SER A 11 -12.31 13.34 2.52
CA SER A 11 -12.34 14.35 3.58
C SER A 11 -12.73 13.66 4.91
N PRO A 12 -11.89 13.74 5.97
CA PRO A 12 -10.56 14.37 5.99
C PRO A 12 -9.55 13.67 5.07
N PRO A 13 -8.49 14.38 4.60
CA PRO A 13 -7.47 13.79 3.74
C PRO A 13 -6.78 12.58 4.40
N ALA A 14 -6.46 11.57 3.59
CA ALA A 14 -5.86 10.34 4.09
C ALA A 14 -4.34 10.34 3.94
N LEU A 15 -3.65 9.78 4.95
CA LEU A 15 -2.20 9.61 4.94
C LEU A 15 -1.82 8.26 4.31
N ILE A 16 -0.91 8.30 3.34
CA ILE A 16 -0.33 7.11 2.71
C ILE A 16 1.18 7.15 2.93
N TYR A 17 1.80 6.01 3.24
CA TYR A 17 3.25 5.92 3.38
C TYR A 17 3.80 4.65 2.73
N MET A 18 5.07 4.72 2.30
CA MET A 18 5.72 3.70 1.47
C MET A 18 7.23 3.68 1.73
N GLY A 19 7.80 2.50 1.93
CA GLY A 19 9.26 2.33 2.02
C GLY A 19 9.91 2.56 0.66
N GLN A 20 11.03 3.28 0.62
CA GLN A 20 11.80 3.46 -0.61
C GLN A 20 12.43 2.14 -1.09
N HIS A 21 12.99 1.37 -0.16
CA HIS A 21 13.62 0.10 -0.42
C HIS A 21 13.11 -1.00 0.54
N GLN A 22 13.58 -2.21 0.30
CA GLN A 22 13.19 -3.41 1.05
C GLN A 22 13.46 -3.28 2.55
N GLU A 23 14.56 -2.65 2.94
CA GLU A 23 14.91 -2.40 4.35
C GLU A 23 13.88 -1.53 5.07
N GLU A 24 13.36 -0.49 4.41
CA GLU A 24 12.30 0.33 5.01
C GLU A 24 10.95 -0.37 5.00
N ASN A 25 10.65 -1.18 3.99
CA ASN A 25 9.46 -2.03 4.03
C ASN A 25 9.49 -2.97 5.24
N GLU A 26 10.67 -3.52 5.57
CA GLU A 26 10.84 -4.31 6.79
C GLU A 26 10.70 -3.49 8.06
N LYS A 27 11.23 -2.27 8.10
CA LYS A 27 11.10 -1.39 9.24
C LYS A 27 9.62 -1.05 9.50
N LEU A 28 8.90 -0.63 8.46
CA LEU A 28 7.46 -0.34 8.52
C LEU A 28 6.65 -1.56 8.94
N LEU A 29 7.05 -2.76 8.50
CA LEU A 29 6.43 -4.02 8.93
C LEU A 29 6.71 -4.31 10.41
N LYS A 30 7.98 -4.21 10.85
CA LYS A 30 8.42 -4.51 12.24
C LYS A 30 7.95 -3.50 13.27
N GLU A 31 7.64 -2.28 12.87
CA GLU A 31 6.95 -1.29 13.72
C GLU A 31 5.51 -1.70 14.09
N GLU A 32 5.09 -2.92 13.72
CA GLU A 32 3.98 -3.63 14.34
C GLU A 32 4.13 -3.74 15.87
N GLY A 33 3.33 -2.92 16.55
CA GLY A 33 3.13 -3.04 17.98
C GLY A 33 2.90 -1.69 18.66
N LYS A 34 1.79 -1.01 18.34
CA LYS A 34 0.87 -0.34 19.29
C LYS A 34 0.02 0.78 18.69
N GLU A 35 0.43 1.42 17.59
CA GLU A 35 -0.28 2.63 17.12
C GLU A 35 -0.91 2.55 15.72
N ASN A 36 -0.48 1.62 14.85
CA ASN A 36 -0.87 1.58 13.42
C ASN A 36 -1.26 0.16 12.94
N SER A 37 -1.80 -0.70 13.81
CA SER A 37 -2.28 -2.05 13.43
C SER A 37 -3.48 -2.02 12.49
N ASP A 38 -4.20 -0.91 12.51
CA ASP A 38 -5.43 -0.70 11.75
C ASP A 38 -5.16 -0.19 10.34
N ASP A 39 -3.89 0.01 9.98
CA ASP A 39 -3.50 0.46 8.65
C ASP A 39 -3.72 -0.63 7.60
N LEU A 40 -4.04 -0.20 6.39
CA LEU A 40 -4.25 -1.10 5.28
C LEU A 40 -2.96 -1.24 4.46
N TRP A 41 -2.51 -2.47 4.26
CA TRP A 41 -1.31 -2.79 3.49
C TRP A 41 -1.65 -3.20 2.06
N PHE A 42 -0.81 -2.80 1.10
CA PHE A 42 -0.96 -3.07 -0.33
C PHE A 42 0.33 -3.57 -0.97
N HIS A 43 0.20 -4.47 -1.94
CA HIS A 43 1.30 -5.00 -2.75
C HIS A 43 0.80 -5.57 -4.09
N VAL A 44 1.65 -5.57 -5.14
CA VAL A 44 1.28 -6.24 -6.40
C VAL A 44 1.24 -7.74 -6.17
N ASP A 45 0.15 -8.40 -6.52
CA ASP A 45 0.04 -9.84 -6.36
C ASP A 45 1.05 -10.57 -7.27
N GLY A 46 1.77 -11.54 -6.69
CA GLY A 46 2.77 -12.34 -7.40
C GLY A 46 4.00 -11.61 -7.96
N MET A 47 4.17 -10.31 -7.72
CA MET A 47 5.30 -9.53 -8.29
C MET A 47 6.00 -8.69 -7.23
N SER A 48 7.32 -8.51 -7.39
CA SER A 48 8.07 -7.60 -6.51
C SER A 48 7.60 -6.16 -6.65
N SER A 49 7.14 -5.56 -5.55
CA SER A 49 6.79 -4.13 -5.47
C SER A 49 7.12 -3.52 -4.13
N ALA A 50 7.00 -2.19 -4.03
CA ALA A 50 6.98 -1.51 -2.75
C ALA A 50 5.79 -1.98 -1.89
N HIS A 51 5.93 -1.83 -0.57
CA HIS A 51 4.82 -1.96 0.39
C HIS A 51 4.24 -0.58 0.61
N VAL A 52 2.97 -0.40 0.27
CA VAL A 52 2.24 0.84 0.54
C VAL A 52 1.29 0.59 1.70
N TYR A 53 1.16 1.58 2.57
CA TYR A 53 0.28 1.55 3.72
C TYR A 53 -0.62 2.78 3.69
N LEU A 54 -1.91 2.57 3.92
CA LEU A 54 -2.90 3.61 4.14
C LEU A 54 -3.21 3.67 5.63
N GLN A 55 -2.97 4.83 6.25
CA GLN A 55 -3.47 5.07 7.60
C GLN A 55 -4.98 5.18 7.55
N MET A 56 -5.69 4.21 8.15
CA MET A 56 -7.14 4.16 8.02
C MET A 56 -7.79 5.37 8.68
N PRO A 57 -8.57 6.17 7.93
CA PRO A 57 -9.34 7.26 8.51
C PRO A 57 -10.34 6.73 9.56
N ARG A 58 -10.56 7.47 10.64
CA ARG A 58 -11.51 7.07 11.69
C ARG A 58 -12.89 6.81 11.10
N GLY A 59 -13.46 5.64 11.42
CA GLY A 59 -14.79 5.23 10.96
C GLY A 59 -14.84 4.65 9.55
N MET A 60 -13.71 4.54 8.85
CA MET A 60 -13.61 3.85 7.56
C MET A 60 -13.22 2.38 7.79
N THR A 61 -13.79 1.46 7.02
CA THR A 61 -13.41 0.03 7.01
C THR A 61 -12.94 -0.39 5.62
N MET A 62 -12.32 -1.57 5.51
CA MET A 62 -11.90 -2.14 4.23
C MET A 62 -13.02 -2.28 3.19
N GLU A 63 -14.28 -2.28 3.61
CA GLU A 63 -15.48 -2.40 2.76
C GLU A 63 -15.97 -1.03 2.29
N THR A 64 -15.63 0.04 3.00
CA THR A 64 -16.16 1.39 2.77
C THR A 64 -15.11 2.35 2.21
N ILE A 65 -13.92 1.88 1.85
CA ILE A 65 -12.89 2.73 1.24
C ILE A 65 -13.40 3.22 -0.12
N PRO A 66 -13.42 4.54 -0.35
CA PRO A 66 -13.78 5.09 -1.66
C PRO A 66 -12.81 4.62 -2.75
N GLU A 67 -13.35 4.30 -3.93
CA GLU A 67 -12.56 3.78 -5.06
C GLU A 67 -11.39 4.69 -5.44
N GLU A 68 -11.55 6.01 -5.36
CA GLU A 68 -10.48 6.96 -5.67
C GLU A 68 -9.28 6.86 -4.71
N LEU A 69 -9.54 6.62 -3.42
CA LEU A 69 -8.48 6.43 -2.42
C LEU A 69 -7.81 5.06 -2.57
N LEU A 70 -8.58 4.04 -2.92
CA LEU A 70 -8.07 2.72 -3.23
C LEU A 70 -7.15 2.75 -4.46
N GLU A 71 -7.58 3.46 -5.51
CA GLU A 71 -6.80 3.65 -6.73
C GLU A 71 -5.50 4.42 -6.45
N ASP A 72 -5.50 5.43 -5.58
CA ASP A 72 -4.28 6.13 -5.16
C ASP A 72 -3.22 5.17 -4.60
N CYS A 73 -3.62 4.29 -3.69
CA CYS A 73 -2.73 3.30 -3.10
C CYS A 73 -2.23 2.29 -4.15
N CYS A 74 -3.13 1.78 -4.98
CA CYS A 74 -2.82 0.80 -6.01
C CYS A 74 -1.88 1.35 -7.09
N GLN A 75 -2.06 2.61 -7.50
CA GLN A 75 -1.19 3.26 -8.49
C GLN A 75 0.22 3.50 -7.94
N LEU A 76 0.39 3.82 -6.66
CA LEU A 76 1.71 3.89 -6.02
C LEU A 76 2.40 2.52 -6.05
N VAL A 77 1.70 1.47 -5.62
CA VAL A 77 2.23 0.09 -5.62
C VAL A 77 2.64 -0.35 -7.03
N LYS A 78 1.78 -0.13 -8.03
CA LYS A 78 2.06 -0.43 -9.43
C LYS A 78 3.27 0.35 -9.94
N LYS A 79 3.31 1.66 -9.70
CA LYS A 79 4.41 2.53 -10.14
C LYS A 79 5.76 2.10 -9.56
N HIS A 80 5.74 1.59 -8.34
CA HIS A 80 6.91 1.10 -7.61
C HIS A 80 7.06 -0.42 -7.64
N SER A 81 6.48 -1.09 -8.64
CA SER A 81 6.74 -2.50 -8.94
C SER A 81 7.83 -2.65 -10.00
N ILE A 82 8.71 -3.65 -9.84
CA ILE A 82 9.81 -3.91 -10.78
C ILE A 82 9.26 -4.26 -12.18
N GLN A 83 8.27 -5.14 -12.22
CA GLN A 83 7.64 -5.60 -13.47
C GLN A 83 6.29 -4.92 -13.69
N GLY A 84 5.48 -4.78 -12.64
CA GLY A 84 4.11 -4.27 -12.71
C GLY A 84 4.00 -2.84 -13.26
N CYS A 85 5.03 -2.01 -13.10
CA CYS A 85 5.03 -0.65 -13.65
C CYS A 85 4.98 -0.61 -15.20
N LYS A 86 5.37 -1.69 -15.87
CA LYS A 86 5.37 -1.81 -17.35
C LYS A 86 4.09 -2.45 -17.89
N LEU A 87 3.28 -3.08 -17.05
CA LEU A 87 2.07 -3.80 -17.46
C LEU A 87 0.85 -2.89 -17.52
N ASP A 88 -0.03 -3.14 -18.49
CA ASP A 88 -1.23 -2.33 -18.68
C ASP A 88 -2.19 -2.41 -17.50
N GLU A 89 -2.27 -3.57 -16.87
CA GLU A 89 -2.98 -3.79 -15.62
C GLU A 89 -2.19 -4.71 -14.70
N VAL A 90 -2.41 -4.57 -13.40
CA VAL A 90 -1.90 -5.49 -12.38
C VAL A 90 -2.98 -5.73 -11.35
N GLN A 91 -2.93 -6.91 -10.73
CA GLN A 91 -3.72 -7.20 -9.54
C GLN A 91 -2.94 -6.76 -8.31
N VAL A 92 -3.60 -6.01 -7.43
CA VAL A 92 -3.06 -5.55 -6.15
C VAL A 92 -3.80 -6.30 -5.06
N VAL A 93 -3.04 -6.96 -4.19
CA VAL A 93 -3.56 -7.56 -2.97
C VAL A 93 -3.49 -6.54 -1.84
N TYR A 94 -4.53 -6.50 -1.02
CA TYR A 94 -4.57 -5.65 0.16
C TYR A 94 -5.27 -6.32 1.34
N THR A 95 -4.82 -5.98 2.55
CA THR A 95 -5.33 -6.53 3.82
C THR A 95 -4.92 -5.62 4.97
N MET A 96 -5.62 -5.71 6.10
CA MET A 96 -5.15 -5.04 7.33
C MET A 96 -3.72 -5.48 7.65
N LYS A 97 -2.89 -4.53 8.09
CA LYS A 97 -1.51 -4.77 8.51
C LYS A 97 -1.44 -5.86 9.58
N SER A 98 -2.37 -5.85 10.54
CA SER A 98 -2.51 -6.90 11.56
C SER A 98 -2.70 -8.33 11.04
N ASN A 99 -3.07 -8.52 9.77
CA ASN A 99 -3.16 -9.83 9.13
C ASN A 99 -1.84 -10.27 8.46
N LEU A 100 -0.81 -9.41 8.43
CA LEU A 100 0.49 -9.77 7.90
C LEU A 100 1.22 -10.69 8.87
N LYS A 101 1.87 -11.72 8.32
CA LYS A 101 2.62 -12.70 9.08
C LYS A 101 4.04 -12.77 8.55
N LYS A 102 5.02 -12.46 9.40
CA LYS A 102 6.45 -12.63 9.10
C LYS A 102 7.04 -13.73 9.98
N THR A 103 7.68 -14.73 9.38
CA THR A 103 8.40 -15.77 10.12
C THR A 103 9.91 -15.69 9.87
N LYS A 104 10.71 -16.23 10.80
CA LYS A 104 12.18 -16.14 10.78
C LYS A 104 12.85 -16.74 9.54
N GLY A 105 12.15 -17.59 8.78
CA GLY A 105 12.66 -18.22 7.56
C GLY A 105 12.30 -17.48 6.26
N MET A 106 11.51 -16.41 6.32
CA MET A 106 11.08 -15.68 5.13
C MET A 106 12.16 -14.70 4.68
N ALA A 107 12.42 -14.66 3.37
CA ALA A 107 13.38 -13.73 2.78
C ALA A 107 13.00 -12.28 3.11
N SER A 108 13.96 -11.36 3.01
CA SER A 108 13.68 -9.94 3.23
C SER A 108 12.54 -9.47 2.32
N GLY A 109 11.67 -8.58 2.80
CA GLY A 109 10.47 -8.13 2.06
C GLY A 109 9.35 -9.17 1.85
N GLN A 110 9.61 -10.47 1.97
CA GLN A 110 8.57 -11.50 1.84
C GLN A 110 7.61 -11.46 3.03
N VAL A 111 6.31 -11.39 2.79
CA VAL A 111 5.28 -11.46 3.82
C VAL A 111 4.32 -12.61 3.55
N GLY A 112 3.76 -13.18 4.60
CA GLY A 112 2.63 -14.10 4.54
C GLY A 112 1.42 -13.48 5.19
N PHE A 113 0.35 -14.27 5.32
CA PHE A 113 -0.89 -13.84 5.97
C PHE A 113 -1.22 -14.76 7.15
N HIS A 114 -1.78 -14.19 8.22
CA HIS A 114 -2.38 -14.95 9.31
C HIS A 114 -3.63 -15.70 8.83
N ASN A 115 -4.49 -15.02 8.07
CA ASN A 115 -5.65 -15.59 7.40
C ASN A 115 -5.74 -15.09 5.95
N PRO A 116 -5.47 -15.95 4.95
CA PRO A 116 -5.59 -15.58 3.54
C PRO A 116 -6.98 -15.10 3.12
N ASN A 117 -8.05 -15.56 3.78
CA ASN A 117 -9.44 -15.17 3.45
C ASN A 117 -9.77 -13.72 3.82
N LEU A 118 -8.92 -13.05 4.60
CA LEU A 118 -9.08 -11.62 4.93
C LEU A 118 -8.37 -10.70 3.91
N THR A 119 -7.74 -11.29 2.88
CA THR A 119 -7.16 -10.52 1.78
C THR A 119 -8.22 -10.16 0.75
N LYS A 120 -8.07 -9.00 0.14
CA LYS A 120 -8.88 -8.55 -0.99
C LYS A 120 -7.98 -8.27 -2.18
N LEU A 121 -8.56 -8.34 -3.37
CA LEU A 121 -7.88 -8.12 -4.64
C LEU A 121 -8.54 -6.95 -5.37
N TYR A 122 -7.74 -6.12 -6.00
CA TYR A 122 -8.18 -4.99 -6.79
C TYR A 122 -7.36 -4.89 -8.09
N ILE A 123 -8.01 -4.64 -9.22
CA ILE A 123 -7.33 -4.51 -10.51
C ILE A 123 -7.11 -3.04 -10.80
N THR A 124 -5.84 -2.62 -10.92
CA THR A 124 -5.49 -1.25 -11.30
C THR A 124 -4.85 -1.22 -12.70
N THR A 125 -5.34 -0.33 -13.54
CA THR A 125 -4.91 -0.19 -14.93
C THR A 125 -3.95 0.99 -15.09
N LYS A 126 -3.30 1.15 -16.24
CA LYS A 126 -2.48 2.35 -16.54
C LYS A 126 -3.34 3.59 -16.79
N LYS A 127 -4.65 3.42 -17.00
CA LYS A 127 -5.58 4.53 -17.25
C LYS A 127 -5.53 5.50 -16.07
N ASN A 128 -5.45 6.81 -16.36
CA ASN A 128 -5.39 7.89 -15.36
C ASN A 128 -4.17 7.88 -14.41
N SER A 129 -3.27 6.90 -14.50
CA SER A 129 -2.10 6.77 -13.62
C SER A 129 -1.25 8.03 -13.56
N VAL A 130 -1.01 8.70 -14.69
CA VAL A 130 -0.25 9.95 -14.77
C VAL A 130 -0.90 11.06 -13.94
N LYS A 131 -2.22 11.23 -14.02
CA LYS A 131 -2.97 12.25 -13.28
C LYS A 131 -2.91 11.97 -11.78
N ILE A 132 -3.15 10.72 -11.39
CA ILE A 132 -3.15 10.26 -10.00
C ILE A 132 -1.76 10.43 -9.37
N LEU A 133 -0.73 9.91 -10.02
CA LEU A 133 0.64 9.99 -9.52
C LEU A 133 1.11 11.44 -9.43
N LYS A 134 0.79 12.29 -10.41
CA LYS A 134 1.14 13.72 -10.34
C LYS A 134 0.57 14.39 -9.09
N ARG A 135 -0.73 14.20 -8.82
CA ARG A 135 -1.39 14.71 -7.61
C ARG A 135 -0.70 14.21 -6.33
N LEU A 136 -0.41 12.92 -6.25
CA LEU A 136 0.24 12.34 -5.07
C LEU A 136 1.66 12.91 -4.88
N MET A 137 2.43 13.07 -5.97
CA MET A 137 3.77 13.64 -5.90
C MET A 137 3.81 15.08 -5.39
N GLU A 138 2.76 15.88 -5.62
CA GLU A 138 2.65 17.27 -5.11
C GLU A 138 2.57 17.31 -3.57
N THR A 139 2.11 16.23 -2.94
CA THR A 139 1.98 16.12 -1.48
C THR A 139 3.06 15.24 -0.87
N ARG A 140 4.09 14.84 -1.62
CA ARG A 140 5.10 13.89 -1.14
C ARG A 140 6.13 14.55 -0.23
N TRP A 141 6.37 13.97 0.95
CA TRP A 141 7.54 14.27 1.78
C TRP A 141 8.26 12.99 2.23
N LYS A 142 9.36 13.18 2.95
CA LYS A 142 10.24 12.11 3.42
C LYS A 142 10.34 12.17 4.93
N THR A 143 10.44 10.99 5.56
CA THR A 143 10.71 10.81 6.99
C THR A 143 11.88 9.87 7.20
#